data_AF-W8KPH0-F1
#
_entry.id   AF-W8KPH0-F1
#
_cell.length_a   1.000
_cell.length_b   1.000
_cell.length_c   1.000
_cell.angle_alpha   90.00
_cell.angle_beta   90.00
_cell.angle_gamma   90.00
#
_symmetry.space_group_name_H-M   'P 1'
#
loop_
_entity.id
_entity.type
_entity.pdbx_description
1 polymer ?
#
loop_
_entity_poly.entity_id
_entity_poly.type
_entity_poly.pdbx_seq_one_letter_code
_entity_poly.pdbx_strand_id
1 'polypeptide(L)'
;MLLRLRTPLTGEQYVTQQGWLKASLTCCPLHPAGGCGFARHGSYARKRPRGARIARWYCPQGHRTFSLIPDCLAARWSGKLQAVEVAVMTAEIAPSLVAAARMLRPEIEEAGAVRWVRRRKDAIDDCLHRLRGLLLDLLTDCAPTLTACQIALGQTPLLPALREIAAPWLDQLPPPFGFAHRCSGGVSTSPSRQHTMGPDPPGSGA
;
A
#
# COMPACT_ATOMS: atom_id res chain seq x y z
N MET A 1 10.73 2.83 -7.87
CA MET A 1 9.93 1.60 -8.07
C MET A 1 9.92 0.79 -6.78
N LEU A 2 8.80 0.20 -6.40
CA LEU A 2 8.73 -0.77 -5.30
C LEU A 2 8.81 -2.17 -5.90
N LEU A 3 9.55 -3.05 -5.23
CA LEU A 3 9.63 -4.47 -5.56
C LEU A 3 9.33 -5.28 -4.30
N ARG A 4 8.92 -6.53 -4.50
CA ARG A 4 8.67 -7.46 -3.42
C ARG A 4 9.97 -7.97 -2.83
N LEU A 5 10.07 -7.96 -1.50
CA LEU A 5 11.05 -8.75 -0.76
C LEU A 5 10.34 -9.92 -0.11
N ARG A 6 10.52 -11.11 -0.69
CA ARG A 6 9.98 -12.33 -0.11
C ARG A 6 10.69 -12.62 1.21
N THR A 7 9.95 -12.68 2.30
CA THR A 7 10.52 -12.94 3.62
C THR A 7 9.52 -13.68 4.51
N PRO A 8 9.96 -14.72 5.25
CA PRO A 8 9.12 -15.39 6.22
C PRO A 8 8.97 -14.60 7.53
N LEU A 9 9.69 -13.48 7.67
CA LEU A 9 9.72 -12.71 8.91
C LEU A 9 8.38 -12.02 9.17
N THR A 10 7.94 -12.04 10.42
CA THR A 10 6.89 -11.10 10.87
C THR A 10 7.42 -9.67 10.86
N GLY A 11 6.52 -8.68 10.90
CA GLY A 11 6.95 -7.28 10.93
C GLY A 11 7.79 -6.92 12.17
N GLU A 12 7.64 -7.61 13.30
CA GLU A 12 8.51 -7.44 14.48
C GLU A 12 9.87 -8.09 14.26
N GLN A 13 9.90 -9.34 13.79
CA GLN A 13 11.15 -10.02 13.47
C GLN A 13 11.96 -9.25 12.42
N TYR A 14 11.29 -8.68 11.41
CA TYR A 14 11.92 -7.82 10.41
C TYR A 14 12.58 -6.58 11.03
N VAL A 15 11.99 -5.99 12.06
CA VAL A 15 12.57 -4.84 12.77
C VAL A 15 13.74 -5.30 13.66
N THR A 16 13.50 -6.27 14.53
CA THR A 16 14.48 -6.74 15.52
C THR A 16 15.74 -7.31 14.86
N GLN A 17 15.58 -8.07 13.77
CA GLN A 17 16.70 -8.66 13.04
C GLN A 17 17.29 -7.73 11.98
N GLN A 18 16.79 -6.49 11.88
CA GLN A 18 17.18 -5.52 10.87
C GLN A 18 17.11 -6.11 9.45
N GLY A 19 15.98 -6.72 9.10
CA GLY A 19 15.82 -7.51 7.87
C GLY A 19 16.18 -6.74 6.58
N TRP A 20 16.11 -5.40 6.61
CA TRP A 20 16.60 -4.58 5.50
C TRP A 20 18.09 -4.76 5.21
N LEU A 21 18.93 -5.03 6.21
CA LEU A 21 20.37 -5.27 6.01
C LEU A 21 20.61 -6.53 5.18
N LYS A 22 19.81 -7.58 5.43
CA LYS A 22 19.87 -8.87 4.72
C LYS A 22 19.19 -8.85 3.35
N ALA A 23 18.38 -7.84 3.05
CA ALA A 23 17.73 -7.72 1.75
C ALA A 23 18.77 -7.61 0.63
N SER A 24 18.58 -8.37 -0.45
CA SER A 24 19.49 -8.45 -1.58
C SER A 24 18.75 -8.30 -2.91
N LEU A 25 19.42 -7.67 -3.88
CA LEU A 25 19.00 -7.58 -5.27
C LEU A 25 20.25 -7.74 -6.12
N THR A 26 20.39 -8.90 -6.77
CA THR A 26 21.65 -9.35 -7.39
C THR A 26 21.92 -8.71 -8.74
N CYS A 27 20.87 -8.34 -9.48
CA CYS A 27 20.97 -7.69 -10.78
C CYS A 27 20.06 -6.46 -10.85
N CYS A 28 20.38 -5.55 -11.76
CA CYS A 28 19.52 -4.41 -12.03
C CYS A 28 18.25 -4.88 -12.76
N PRO A 29 17.04 -4.53 -12.27
CA PRO A 29 15.80 -4.89 -12.96
C PRO A 29 15.65 -4.29 -14.37
N LEU A 30 16.40 -3.22 -14.68
CA LEU A 30 16.41 -2.59 -16.01
C LEU A 30 17.53 -3.10 -16.91
N HIS A 31 18.63 -3.56 -16.32
CA HIS A 31 19.81 -4.03 -17.06
C HIS A 31 20.30 -5.36 -16.45
N PRO A 32 19.62 -6.48 -16.73
CA PRO A 32 19.94 -7.77 -16.13
C PRO A 32 21.37 -8.25 -16.44
N ALA A 33 21.89 -7.88 -17.62
CA ALA A 33 23.26 -8.19 -18.04
C ALA A 33 24.35 -7.41 -17.27
N GLY A 34 23.98 -6.42 -16.45
CA GLY A 34 24.93 -5.61 -15.68
C GLY A 34 25.49 -4.42 -16.46
N GLY A 35 26.67 -3.94 -16.05
CA GLY A 35 27.36 -2.78 -16.66
C GLY A 35 26.79 -1.40 -16.31
N CYS A 36 25.63 -1.33 -15.63
CA CYS A 36 24.90 -0.09 -15.40
C CYS A 36 25.26 0.66 -14.10
N GLY A 37 26.27 0.19 -13.36
CA GLY A 37 26.65 0.76 -12.05
C GLY A 37 25.63 0.52 -10.94
N PHE A 38 24.77 -0.49 -11.08
CA PHE A 38 23.72 -0.78 -10.12
C PHE A 38 24.29 -1.16 -8.75
N ALA A 39 23.84 -0.45 -7.72
CA ALA A 39 24.37 -0.63 -6.38
C ALA A 39 23.31 -0.36 -5.31
N ARG A 40 23.59 -0.86 -4.11
CA ARG A 40 22.79 -0.58 -2.91
C ARG A 40 22.88 0.91 -2.59
N HIS A 41 21.74 1.53 -2.32
CA HIS A 41 21.56 2.96 -2.07
C HIS A 41 20.93 3.23 -0.69
N GLY A 42 21.49 2.57 0.31
CA GLY A 42 21.09 2.68 1.71
C GLY A 42 19.68 2.16 1.99
N SER A 43 18.98 2.84 2.89
CA SER A 43 17.61 2.50 3.29
C SER A 43 16.85 3.73 3.78
N TYR A 44 15.51 3.67 3.81
CA TYR A 44 14.67 4.72 4.39
C TYR A 44 13.75 4.17 5.48
N ALA A 45 13.41 5.00 6.47
CA ALA A 45 12.55 4.62 7.59
C ALA A 45 11.07 4.60 7.19
N ARG A 46 10.29 3.73 7.84
CA ARG A 46 8.83 3.71 7.77
C ARG A 46 8.25 4.19 9.10
N LYS A 47 7.09 4.84 9.02
CA LYS A 47 6.36 5.30 10.21
C LYS A 47 5.92 4.13 11.10
N ARG A 48 5.51 3.00 10.48
CA ARG A 48 5.10 1.79 11.19
C ARG A 48 5.53 0.52 10.44
N PRO A 49 5.97 -0.53 11.15
CA PRO A 49 6.28 -0.53 12.59
C PRO A 49 7.48 0.37 12.91
N ARG A 50 7.57 0.89 14.15
CA ARG A 50 8.66 1.78 14.56
C ARG A 50 9.99 1.04 14.40
N GLY A 51 11.01 1.72 13.86
CA GLY A 51 12.32 1.12 13.58
C GLY A 51 12.39 0.37 12.25
N ALA A 52 11.27 0.13 11.55
CA ALA A 52 11.31 -0.50 10.24
C ALA A 52 11.99 0.40 9.20
N ARG A 53 12.91 -0.20 8.43
CA ARG A 53 13.54 0.44 7.27
C ARG A 53 13.35 -0.41 6.02
N ILE A 54 13.42 0.23 4.87
CA ILE A 54 13.29 -0.41 3.55
C ILE A 54 14.60 -0.22 2.80
N ALA A 55 15.20 -1.32 2.37
CA ALA A 55 16.45 -1.29 1.60
C ALA A 55 16.21 -0.75 0.19
N ARG A 56 17.18 0.01 -0.31
CA ARG A 56 17.12 0.66 -1.63
C ARG A 56 18.33 0.30 -2.47
N TRP A 57 18.12 0.28 -3.77
CA TRP A 57 19.14 0.21 -4.81
C TRP A 57 18.92 1.32 -5.82
N TYR A 58 19.99 1.76 -6.46
CA TYR A 58 19.95 2.78 -7.48
C TYR A 58 20.62 2.27 -8.75
N CYS A 59 19.97 2.48 -9.90
CA CYS A 59 20.57 2.31 -11.21
C CYS A 59 20.91 3.70 -11.78
N PRO A 60 22.20 4.06 -11.87
CA PRO A 60 22.64 5.30 -12.48
C PRO A 60 22.14 5.48 -13.92
N GLN A 61 22.36 4.50 -14.79
CA GLN A 61 21.95 4.61 -16.20
C GLN A 61 20.43 4.69 -16.39
N GLY A 62 19.67 3.92 -15.61
CA GLY A 62 18.21 3.95 -15.65
C GLY A 62 17.59 5.10 -14.86
N HIS A 63 18.40 5.94 -14.19
CA HIS A 63 17.99 7.01 -13.28
C HIS A 63 16.84 6.60 -12.34
N ARG A 64 16.92 5.39 -11.78
CA ARG A 64 15.80 4.77 -11.06
C ARG A 64 16.24 4.12 -9.76
N THR A 65 15.48 4.41 -8.70
CA THR A 65 15.61 3.78 -7.39
C THR A 65 14.63 2.62 -7.24
N PHE A 66 15.10 1.49 -6.73
CA PHE A 66 14.33 0.30 -6.40
C PHE A 66 14.29 0.13 -4.89
N SER A 67 13.10 -0.04 -4.33
CA SER A 67 12.88 -0.22 -2.90
C SER A 67 12.27 -1.59 -2.66
N LEU A 68 12.93 -2.42 -1.86
CA LEU A 68 12.50 -3.78 -1.55
C LEU A 68 11.54 -3.81 -0.35
N ILE A 69 10.23 -3.93 -0.61
CA ILE A 69 9.18 -3.95 0.41
C ILE A 69 8.92 -5.40 0.87
N PRO A 70 9.14 -5.72 2.16
CA PRO A 70 8.86 -7.06 2.68
C PRO A 70 7.36 -7.35 2.71
N ASP A 71 7.01 -8.62 2.53
CA ASP A 71 5.60 -9.07 2.52
C ASP A 71 4.87 -8.79 3.84
N CYS A 72 5.60 -8.78 4.94
CA CYS A 72 5.07 -8.41 6.25
C CYS A 72 4.66 -6.93 6.38
N LEU A 73 4.87 -6.09 5.35
CA LEU A 73 4.51 -4.67 5.34
C LEU A 73 3.58 -4.31 4.16
N ALA A 74 2.58 -3.47 4.42
CA ALA A 74 1.69 -2.96 3.38
C ALA A 74 2.44 -2.02 2.42
N ALA A 75 2.17 -2.11 1.12
CA ALA A 75 2.77 -1.19 0.15
C ALA A 75 2.23 0.22 0.39
N ARG A 76 3.11 1.24 0.40
CA ARG A 76 2.80 2.69 0.54
C ARG A 76 1.95 3.12 1.75
N TRP A 77 1.57 2.20 2.63
CA TRP A 77 0.70 2.45 3.77
C TRP A 77 1.47 2.35 5.08
N SER A 78 1.06 3.10 6.10
CA SER A 78 1.63 2.92 7.44
C SER A 78 1.10 1.62 8.05
N GLY A 79 1.97 0.66 8.36
CA GLY A 79 1.63 -0.57 9.08
C GLY A 79 1.69 -1.86 8.24
N LYS A 80 1.20 -2.94 8.86
CA LYS A 80 1.11 -4.29 8.29
C LYS A 80 -0.21 -4.45 7.53
N LEU A 81 -0.28 -5.36 6.56
CA LEU A 81 -1.54 -5.66 5.84
C LEU A 81 -2.63 -6.17 6.79
N GLN A 82 -2.29 -7.04 7.73
CA GLN A 82 -3.21 -7.52 8.76
C GLN A 82 -3.86 -6.37 9.57
N ALA A 83 -3.14 -5.28 9.84
CA ALA A 83 -3.73 -4.14 10.55
C ALA A 83 -4.73 -3.36 9.67
N VAL A 84 -4.56 -3.40 8.34
CA VAL A 84 -5.53 -2.85 7.40
C VAL A 84 -6.77 -3.75 7.34
N GLU A 85 -6.57 -5.07 7.31
CA GLU A 85 -7.62 -6.08 7.34
C GLU A 85 -8.56 -5.89 8.54
N VAL A 86 -8.01 -5.87 9.75
CA VAL A 86 -8.78 -5.67 10.99
C VAL A 86 -9.57 -4.36 10.95
N ALA A 87 -8.97 -3.28 10.44
CA ALA A 87 -9.64 -1.99 10.34
C ALA A 87 -10.82 -2.02 9.35
N VAL A 88 -10.68 -2.73 8.22
CA VAL A 88 -11.75 -2.85 7.22
C VAL A 88 -12.85 -3.78 7.73
N MET A 89 -12.52 -4.93 8.32
CA MET A 89 -13.51 -5.82 8.92
C MET A 89 -14.30 -5.15 10.04
N THR A 90 -13.63 -4.35 10.88
CA THR A 90 -14.32 -3.55 11.91
C THR A 90 -15.30 -2.56 11.28
N ALA A 91 -14.95 -1.98 10.12
CA ALA A 91 -15.83 -1.08 9.38
C ALA A 91 -16.96 -1.79 8.62
N GLU A 92 -16.82 -3.08 8.30
CA GLU A 92 -17.87 -3.92 7.72
C GLU A 92 -18.92 -4.31 8.76
N ILE A 93 -18.51 -4.57 10.00
CA ILE A 93 -19.39 -5.04 11.09
C ILE A 93 -20.04 -3.88 11.84
N ALA A 94 -19.40 -2.72 11.90
CA ALA A 94 -19.92 -1.56 12.62
C ALA A 94 -21.25 -1.05 12.01
N PRO A 95 -22.17 -0.50 12.84
CA PRO A 95 -23.45 0.03 12.36
C PRO A 95 -23.31 1.26 11.46
N SER A 96 -22.15 1.94 11.49
CA SER A 96 -21.82 3.04 10.58
C SER A 96 -20.30 3.25 10.51
N LEU A 97 -19.85 3.96 9.46
CA LEU A 97 -18.44 4.39 9.36
C LEU A 97 -18.02 5.31 10.51
N VAL A 98 -18.95 6.09 11.06
CA VAL A 98 -18.70 6.96 12.23
C VAL A 98 -18.45 6.10 13.47
N ALA A 99 -19.26 5.07 13.70
CA ALA A 99 -19.05 4.13 14.79
C ALA A 99 -17.70 3.39 14.67
N ALA A 100 -17.38 2.90 13.46
CA ALA A 100 -16.07 2.30 13.19
C ALA A 100 -14.91 3.27 13.43
N ALA A 101 -15.05 4.52 13.00
CA ALA A 101 -14.05 5.56 13.18
C ALA A 101 -13.77 5.86 14.66
N ARG A 102 -14.81 5.98 15.49
CA ARG A 102 -14.70 6.16 16.94
C ARG A 102 -13.98 4.99 17.61
N MET A 103 -14.22 3.76 17.16
CA MET A 103 -13.55 2.57 17.70
C MET A 103 -12.07 2.49 17.26
N LEU A 104 -11.79 2.74 15.98
CA LEU A 104 -10.48 2.49 15.38
C LEU A 104 -9.47 3.60 15.63
N ARG A 105 -9.93 4.87 15.68
CA ARG A 105 -9.07 6.06 15.75
C ARG A 105 -9.66 7.13 16.69
N PRO A 106 -9.91 6.83 17.98
CA PRO A 106 -10.48 7.80 18.93
C PRO A 106 -9.56 9.00 19.19
N GLU A 107 -8.27 8.91 18.85
CA GLU A 107 -7.27 9.93 19.15
C GLU A 107 -7.20 11.08 18.12
N ILE A 108 -8.03 11.04 17.06
CA ILE A 108 -8.11 12.11 16.05
C ILE A 108 -9.55 12.58 15.88
N GLU A 109 -9.72 13.76 15.29
CA GLU A 109 -11.03 14.32 14.96
C GLU A 109 -11.88 13.34 14.12
N GLU A 110 -13.17 13.25 14.43
CA GLU A 110 -14.11 12.30 13.84
C GLU A 110 -14.11 12.34 12.31
N ALA A 111 -14.15 13.54 11.70
CA ALA A 111 -14.11 13.68 10.25
C ALA A 111 -12.80 13.12 9.67
N GLY A 112 -11.68 13.30 10.36
CA GLY A 112 -10.38 12.71 10.01
C GLY A 112 -10.36 11.19 10.14
N ALA A 113 -10.96 10.66 11.20
CA ALA A 113 -11.09 9.22 11.45
C ALA A 113 -11.97 8.54 10.40
N VAL A 114 -13.13 9.12 10.06
CA VAL A 114 -14.02 8.61 9.01
C VAL A 114 -13.30 8.59 7.66
N ARG A 115 -12.60 9.68 7.29
CA ARG A 115 -11.78 9.71 6.07
C ARG A 115 -10.65 8.67 6.10
N TRP A 116 -10.11 8.36 7.27
CA TRP A 116 -9.07 7.35 7.42
C TRP A 116 -9.61 5.94 7.20
N VAL A 117 -10.79 5.62 7.75
CA VAL A 117 -11.47 4.31 7.60
C VAL A 117 -11.92 4.11 6.16
N ARG A 118 -12.65 5.10 5.60
CA ARG A 118 -13.18 5.04 4.23
C ARG A 118 -12.07 4.76 3.21
N ARG A 119 -10.95 5.49 3.29
CA ARG A 119 -9.79 5.26 2.41
C ARG A 119 -9.23 3.83 2.47
N ARG A 120 -9.40 3.10 3.57
CA ARG A 120 -8.98 1.68 3.67
C ARG A 120 -10.00 0.76 3.07
N LYS A 121 -11.27 0.99 3.37
CA LYS A 121 -12.37 0.23 2.81
C LYS A 121 -12.34 0.33 1.27
N ASP A 122 -12.41 1.53 0.72
CA ASP A 122 -12.37 1.76 -0.74
C ASP A 122 -11.13 1.12 -1.38
N ALA A 123 -9.96 1.29 -0.75
CA ALA A 123 -8.72 0.71 -1.26
C ALA A 123 -8.72 -0.82 -1.30
N ILE A 124 -9.34 -1.46 -0.31
CA ILE A 124 -9.43 -2.91 -0.23
C ILE A 124 -10.52 -3.41 -1.17
N ASP A 125 -11.68 -2.77 -1.21
CA ASP A 125 -12.77 -3.10 -2.13
C ASP A 125 -12.28 -3.04 -3.59
N ASP A 126 -11.53 -2.01 -3.96
CA ASP A 126 -10.87 -1.88 -5.27
C ASP A 126 -9.88 -3.03 -5.53
N CYS A 127 -9.10 -3.45 -4.51
CA CYS A 127 -8.15 -4.55 -4.64
C CYS A 127 -8.88 -5.89 -4.81
N LEU A 128 -9.91 -6.15 -4.00
CA LEU A 128 -10.70 -7.37 -4.06
C LEU A 128 -11.42 -7.49 -5.41
N HIS A 129 -11.96 -6.38 -5.92
CA HIS A 129 -12.58 -6.35 -7.24
C HIS A 129 -11.60 -6.75 -8.35
N ARG A 130 -10.36 -6.22 -8.31
CA ARG A 130 -9.30 -6.60 -9.26
C ARG A 130 -8.84 -8.04 -9.08
N LEU A 131 -8.70 -8.50 -7.84
CA LEU A 131 -8.33 -9.87 -7.54
C LEU A 131 -9.40 -10.85 -8.01
N ARG A 132 -10.70 -10.51 -7.94
CA ARG A 132 -11.77 -11.35 -8.48
C ARG A 132 -11.64 -11.57 -9.99
N GLY A 133 -11.18 -10.56 -10.73
CA GLY A 133 -10.88 -10.70 -12.17
C GLY A 133 -9.64 -11.56 -12.46
N LEU A 134 -8.68 -11.63 -11.54
CA LEU A 134 -7.43 -12.39 -11.69
C LEU A 134 -7.54 -13.82 -11.14
N LEU A 135 -8.32 -14.01 -10.09
CA LEU A 135 -8.46 -15.23 -9.30
C LEU A 135 -9.93 -15.68 -9.30
N LEU A 136 -10.51 -15.80 -10.51
CA LEU A 136 -11.92 -16.10 -10.70
C LEU A 136 -12.31 -17.38 -9.95
N ASP A 137 -11.51 -18.44 -10.08
CA ASP A 137 -11.76 -19.75 -9.45
C ASP A 137 -11.85 -19.70 -7.92
N LEU A 138 -11.22 -18.72 -7.27
CA LEU A 138 -11.17 -18.60 -5.81
C LEU A 138 -12.26 -17.68 -5.24
N LEU A 139 -12.78 -16.74 -6.03
CA LEU A 139 -13.61 -15.63 -5.55
C LEU A 139 -14.96 -15.49 -6.29
N THR A 140 -15.35 -16.46 -7.12
CA THR A 140 -16.58 -16.37 -7.94
C THR A 140 -17.84 -16.26 -7.08
N ASP A 141 -17.98 -17.11 -6.06
CA ASP A 141 -19.22 -17.21 -5.25
C ASP A 141 -19.17 -16.42 -3.93
N CYS A 142 -18.12 -15.61 -3.74
CA CYS A 142 -17.96 -14.83 -2.53
C CYS A 142 -18.48 -13.39 -2.70
N ALA A 143 -19.23 -12.90 -1.71
CA ALA A 143 -19.51 -11.47 -1.61
C ALA A 143 -18.18 -10.69 -1.55
N PRO A 144 -18.08 -9.51 -2.18
CA PRO A 144 -16.84 -8.73 -2.24
C PRO A 144 -16.54 -7.99 -0.93
N THR A 145 -16.71 -8.66 0.21
CA THR A 145 -16.36 -8.16 1.55
C THR A 145 -15.24 -9.03 2.12
N LEU A 146 -14.38 -8.44 2.95
CA LEU A 146 -13.31 -9.21 3.58
C LEU A 146 -13.83 -10.32 4.46
N THR A 147 -14.89 -10.03 5.22
CA THR A 147 -15.48 -11.01 6.13
C THR A 147 -16.01 -12.23 5.36
N ALA A 148 -16.68 -12.03 4.22
CA ALA A 148 -17.16 -13.13 3.39
C ALA A 148 -15.99 -13.91 2.76
N CYS A 149 -15.00 -13.20 2.20
CA CYS A 149 -13.84 -13.84 1.57
C CYS A 149 -13.03 -14.67 2.58
N GLN A 150 -12.91 -14.19 3.81
CA GLN A 150 -12.21 -14.89 4.87
C GLN A 150 -12.92 -16.19 5.25
N ILE A 151 -14.25 -16.15 5.38
CA ILE A 151 -15.06 -17.33 5.66
C ILE A 151 -14.98 -18.34 4.51
N ALA A 152 -15.15 -17.88 3.27
CA ALA A 152 -15.14 -18.74 2.08
C ALA A 152 -13.79 -19.45 1.87
N LEU A 153 -12.67 -18.74 2.12
CA LEU A 153 -11.32 -19.27 1.89
C LEU A 153 -10.70 -19.95 3.12
N GLY A 154 -11.28 -19.77 4.32
CA GLY A 154 -10.75 -20.31 5.58
C GLY A 154 -9.37 -19.75 5.97
N GLN A 155 -8.96 -18.60 5.41
CA GLN A 155 -7.62 -18.03 5.60
C GLN A 155 -7.65 -16.86 6.58
N THR A 156 -6.87 -16.96 7.66
CA THR A 156 -6.75 -15.87 8.66
C THR A 156 -5.27 -15.66 9.03
N PRO A 157 -4.67 -14.48 8.78
CA PRO A 157 -5.23 -13.29 8.12
C PRO A 157 -5.33 -13.43 6.58
N LEU A 158 -6.38 -12.88 5.99
CA LEU A 158 -6.70 -13.04 4.57
C LEU A 158 -5.81 -12.19 3.65
N LEU A 159 -5.61 -10.89 3.91
CA LEU A 159 -4.87 -10.00 3.00
C LEU A 159 -3.41 -10.42 2.81
N PRO A 160 -2.65 -10.82 3.87
CA PRO A 160 -1.31 -11.36 3.68
C PRO A 160 -1.31 -12.62 2.82
N ALA A 161 -2.25 -13.55 3.04
CA ALA A 161 -2.37 -14.77 2.24
C ALA A 161 -2.70 -14.47 0.77
N LEU A 162 -3.67 -13.60 0.52
CA LEU A 162 -4.02 -13.15 -0.83
C LEU A 162 -2.85 -12.45 -1.52
N ARG A 163 -2.01 -11.71 -0.79
CA ARG A 163 -0.81 -11.10 -1.37
C ARG A 163 0.25 -12.12 -1.75
N GLU A 164 0.37 -13.22 -1.00
CA GLU A 164 1.22 -14.34 -1.38
C GLU A 164 0.72 -15.01 -2.67
N ILE A 165 -0.58 -15.27 -2.77
CA ILE A 165 -1.21 -15.85 -3.97
C ILE A 165 -1.05 -14.90 -5.16
N ALA A 166 -1.25 -13.61 -4.96
CA ALA A 166 -1.17 -12.59 -5.99
C ALA A 166 0.28 -12.15 -6.32
N ALA A 167 1.30 -12.89 -5.87
CA ALA A 167 2.71 -12.60 -6.13
C ALA A 167 3.02 -12.20 -7.57
N PRO A 168 2.51 -12.91 -8.60
CA PRO A 168 2.84 -12.63 -9.99
C PRO A 168 2.27 -11.30 -10.50
N TRP A 169 1.25 -10.75 -9.84
CA TRP A 169 0.50 -9.57 -10.30
C TRP A 169 0.64 -8.36 -9.36
N LEU A 170 1.60 -8.36 -8.42
CA LEU A 170 1.75 -7.25 -7.47
C LEU A 170 2.09 -5.92 -8.14
N ASP A 171 2.71 -5.92 -9.31
CA ASP A 171 2.99 -4.73 -10.09
C ASP A 171 1.73 -4.10 -10.71
N GLN A 172 0.69 -4.90 -10.94
CA GLN A 172 -0.61 -4.51 -11.49
C GLN A 172 -1.64 -4.15 -10.41
N LEU A 173 -1.43 -4.62 -9.17
CA LEU A 173 -2.35 -4.38 -8.07
C LEU A 173 -2.08 -3.05 -7.35
N PRO A 174 -3.14 -2.32 -6.94
CA PRO A 174 -2.97 -1.08 -6.21
C PRO A 174 -2.56 -1.33 -4.74
N PRO A 175 -2.05 -0.31 -4.04
CA PRO A 175 -1.81 -0.36 -2.60
C PRO A 175 -3.13 -0.49 -1.84
N PRO A 176 -3.17 -1.27 -0.75
CA PRO A 176 -2.01 -1.73 0.03
C PRO A 176 -1.41 -3.08 -0.39
N PHE A 177 -2.05 -3.80 -1.32
CA PHE A 177 -1.62 -5.12 -1.80
C PHE A 177 -0.38 -5.06 -2.69
N GLY A 178 -0.47 -4.28 -3.76
CA GLY A 178 0.54 -4.19 -4.79
C GLY A 178 1.25 -2.84 -4.85
N PHE A 179 2.03 -2.69 -5.90
CA PHE A 179 2.96 -1.59 -6.12
C PHE A 179 2.48 -0.58 -7.15
N ALA A 180 1.43 -0.93 -7.91
CA ALA A 180 0.85 -0.07 -8.93
C ALA A 180 0.54 1.30 -8.34
N HIS A 181 0.57 2.32 -9.17
CA HIS A 181 -0.10 3.54 -8.76
C HIS A 181 -1.60 3.26 -8.75
N ARG A 182 -2.35 3.82 -7.79
CA ARG A 182 -3.79 3.91 -8.01
C ARG A 182 -3.95 4.73 -9.28
N CYS A 183 -4.37 4.09 -10.36
CA CYS A 183 -5.07 4.83 -11.40
C CYS A 183 -6.33 5.34 -10.71
N SER A 184 -6.24 6.53 -10.10
CA SER A 184 -7.42 7.34 -9.85
C SER A 184 -8.14 7.36 -11.18
N GLY A 185 -9.34 6.76 -11.25
CA GLY A 185 -10.15 6.74 -12.44
C GLY A 185 -10.17 8.15 -13.01
N GLY A 186 -9.44 8.34 -14.10
CA GLY A 186 -9.35 9.60 -14.78
C GLY A 186 -10.66 9.80 -15.48
N VAL A 187 -11.66 10.33 -14.77
CA VAL A 187 -12.46 11.38 -15.39
C VAL A 187 -11.42 12.36 -15.90
N SER A 188 -11.32 12.50 -17.22
CA SER A 188 -10.56 13.57 -17.85
C SER A 188 -11.14 14.88 -17.36
N THR A 189 -10.71 15.37 -16.21
CA THR A 189 -10.93 16.75 -15.83
C THR A 189 -10.06 17.54 -16.78
N SER A 190 -10.71 18.11 -17.80
CA SER A 190 -10.13 19.07 -18.73
C SER A 190 -9.21 20.02 -17.98
N PRO A 191 -8.06 20.41 -18.55
CA PRO A 191 -7.13 21.34 -17.92
C PRO A 191 -7.72 22.76 -18.03
N SER A 192 -8.78 23.03 -17.28
CA SER A 192 -9.36 24.35 -17.19
C SER A 192 -9.49 24.71 -15.71
N ARG A 193 -8.72 25.74 -15.33
CA ARG A 193 -8.69 26.44 -14.04
C ARG A 193 -7.66 25.91 -13.03
N GLN A 194 -6.39 25.90 -13.42
CA GLN A 194 -5.37 26.33 -12.44
C GLN A 194 -5.65 27.80 -12.15
N HIS A 195 -5.87 28.13 -10.87
CA HIS A 195 -5.94 29.51 -10.42
C HIS A 195 -4.54 30.11 -10.48
N THR A 196 -4.37 31.17 -11.26
CA THR A 196 -3.17 31.99 -11.28
C THR A 196 -3.07 32.72 -9.94
N MET A 197 -2.06 32.41 -9.11
CA MET A 197 -1.68 33.29 -8.00
C MET A 197 -1.01 34.54 -8.58
N GLY A 198 -1.78 35.62 -8.73
CA GLY A 198 -1.24 36.96 -8.88
C GLY A 198 -1.03 37.60 -7.50
N PRO A 199 -0.04 38.47 -7.32
CA PRO A 199 0.13 39.21 -6.06
C PRO A 199 -1.10 40.10 -5.80
N ASP A 200 -1.48 40.25 -4.53
CA ASP A 200 -2.56 41.13 -4.11
C ASP A 200 -2.29 42.58 -4.59
N PRO A 201 -3.28 43.29 -5.15
CA PRO A 201 -3.09 44.69 -5.52
C PRO A 201 -2.86 45.55 -4.27
N PRO A 202 -1.96 46.55 -4.32
CA PRO A 202 -1.69 47.41 -3.19
C PRO A 202 -2.96 48.19 -2.82
N GLY A 203 -3.35 48.10 -1.54
CA GLY A 203 -4.51 48.79 -1.00
C GLY A 203 -4.38 50.30 -1.16
N SER A 204 -5.42 50.93 -1.72
CA SER A 204 -5.55 52.38 -1.79
C SER A 204 -5.69 52.95 -0.37
N GLY A 205 -4.59 53.49 0.16
CA GLY A 205 -4.62 54.33 1.35
C GLY A 205 -5.27 55.67 1.00
N ALA A 206 -6.31 56.02 1.75
CA ALA A 206 -6.82 57.37 1.91
C ALA A 206 -6.24 57.97 3.19
#